data_AF-A0A3G2G9N1-F1
#
_entry.id   AF-A0A3G2G9N1-F1
#
_cell.length_a   1.000
_cell.length_b   1.000
_cell.length_c   1.000
_cell.angle_alpha   90.00
_cell.angle_beta   90.00
_cell.angle_gamma   90.00
#
_symmetry.space_group_name_H-M   'P 1'
#
loop_
_entity.id
_entity.type
_entity.pdbx_description
1 polymer ?
#
loop_
_entity_poly.entity_id
_entity_poly.type
_entity_poly.pdbx_seq_one_letter_code
_entity_poly.pdbx_strand_id
1 'polypeptide(L)'
;MKQKIILALTLFITLLNCQKKNDSNSIANETKVELDSNIKPKDSIKSPEIVSVKPKPYTKEFLKIEDAEINGHKIILSQNEFDKIYPKKDSLKTALWECGSPFEWLDEDWMTKTYGKQNSNSGTFERFDGKITSMYTKNAEFNSNKHIVLFNSANADKNNFQIKSHHIILNQNTTIEEFQKLFPKLEKEVTDQKNVSRFRIPTGKDVDDAFLFYFKDGKLDEFLLWWLLC
;
A
#
# COMPACT_ATOMS: atom_id res chain seq x y z
N MET A 1 33.12 53.64 4.50
CA MET A 1 34.06 52.99 3.54
C MET A 1 33.44 51.64 3.19
N LYS A 2 32.67 51.44 2.11
CA LYS A 2 32.99 51.30 0.67
C LYS A 2 34.07 50.24 0.32
N GLN A 3 33.63 49.03 -0.06
CA GLN A 3 34.12 48.14 -1.14
C GLN A 3 33.21 46.88 -1.09
N LYS A 4 32.24 46.62 -1.97
CA LYS A 4 32.18 46.34 -3.44
C LYS A 4 32.99 45.12 -3.92
N ILE A 5 32.26 44.02 -4.14
CA ILE A 5 32.19 43.12 -5.31
C ILE A 5 33.50 42.47 -5.80
N ILE A 6 33.53 41.13 -5.84
CA ILE A 6 33.93 40.38 -7.06
C ILE A 6 32.96 39.21 -7.28
N LEU A 7 32.23 39.31 -8.39
CA LEU A 7 31.52 38.26 -9.10
C LEU A 7 32.57 37.49 -9.94
N ALA A 8 32.51 36.15 -9.96
CA ALA A 8 33.17 35.38 -11.01
C ALA A 8 32.30 34.19 -11.41
N LEU A 9 31.62 34.40 -12.53
CA LEU A 9 30.90 33.45 -13.37
C LEU A 9 31.93 32.56 -14.10
N THR A 10 31.67 31.26 -14.30
CA THR A 10 31.63 30.63 -15.65
C THR A 10 31.30 29.13 -15.59
N LEU A 11 30.37 28.76 -16.46
CA LEU A 11 29.93 27.41 -16.82
C LEU A 11 31.06 26.56 -17.42
N PHE A 12 30.97 25.24 -17.21
CA PHE A 12 31.45 24.26 -18.18
C PHE A 12 30.31 23.28 -18.49
N ILE A 13 29.67 23.48 -19.64
CA ILE A 13 28.83 22.49 -20.31
C ILE A 13 29.75 21.72 -21.25
N THR A 14 29.87 20.41 -21.06
CA THR A 14 30.32 19.50 -22.13
C THR A 14 29.23 18.47 -22.38
N LEU A 15 28.57 18.65 -23.52
CA LEU A 15 27.66 17.71 -24.15
C LEU A 15 28.46 16.50 -24.64
N LEU A 16 28.18 15.31 -24.11
CA LEU A 16 28.56 14.05 -24.77
C LEU A 16 27.46 13.69 -25.75
N ASN A 17 27.65 14.14 -26.99
CA ASN A 17 26.90 13.74 -28.15
C ASN A 17 27.52 12.45 -28.71
N CYS A 18 26.88 11.31 -28.44
CA CYS A 18 27.22 10.04 -29.08
C CYS A 18 26.13 9.72 -30.12
N GLN A 19 26.38 10.06 -31.37
CA GLN A 19 25.74 9.42 -32.51
C GLN A 19 26.82 8.80 -33.39
N LYS A 20 26.71 7.49 -33.62
CA LYS A 20 26.29 6.91 -34.92
C LYS A 20 26.98 5.56 -35.14
N LYS A 21 26.19 4.53 -35.41
CA LYS A 21 26.40 3.61 -36.54
C LYS A 21 25.11 2.82 -36.80
N ASN A 22 24.46 3.17 -37.92
CA ASN A 22 23.56 2.28 -38.64
C ASN A 22 24.43 1.41 -39.54
N ASP A 23 24.18 0.11 -39.55
CA ASP A 23 24.42 -0.76 -40.71
C ASP A 23 23.12 -1.50 -41.01
N SER A 24 22.65 -1.37 -42.26
CA SER A 24 21.52 -2.08 -42.86
C SER A 24 22.02 -3.31 -43.62
N ASN A 25 21.25 -4.41 -43.61
CA ASN A 25 20.84 -5.18 -44.79
C ASN A 25 19.98 -6.38 -44.34
N SER A 26 18.70 -6.36 -44.72
CA SER A 26 18.00 -7.26 -45.66
C SER A 26 17.64 -8.63 -45.03
N ILE A 27 16.40 -9.12 -45.11
CA ILE A 27 15.77 -9.67 -46.31
C ILE A 27 14.25 -9.45 -46.25
N ALA A 28 13.72 -8.90 -47.34
CA ALA A 28 12.31 -8.94 -47.70
C ALA A 28 11.96 -10.33 -48.23
N ASN A 29 10.81 -10.86 -47.83
CA ASN A 29 10.10 -11.88 -48.60
C ASN A 29 8.69 -11.36 -48.88
N GLU A 30 8.54 -10.76 -50.06
CA GLU A 30 7.26 -10.60 -50.72
C GLU A 30 6.82 -11.96 -51.26
N THR A 31 5.70 -12.47 -50.75
CA THR A 31 4.90 -13.44 -51.48
C THR A 31 3.57 -12.78 -51.80
N LYS A 32 3.44 -12.31 -53.04
CA LYS A 32 2.16 -12.02 -53.68
C LYS A 32 1.34 -13.30 -53.69
N VAL A 33 0.19 -13.30 -53.03
CA VAL A 33 -0.91 -14.22 -53.34
C VAL A 33 -2.16 -13.38 -53.57
N GLU A 34 -2.85 -13.73 -54.64
CA GLU A 34 -4.00 -13.11 -55.25
C GLU A 34 -5.11 -12.68 -54.28
N LEU A 35 -5.68 -11.54 -54.63
CA LEU A 35 -6.91 -11.00 -54.09
C LEU A 35 -8.08 -11.83 -54.69
N ASP A 36 -8.67 -12.72 -53.91
CA ASP A 36 -9.98 -13.27 -54.24
C ASP A 36 -11.02 -12.68 -53.29
N SER A 37 -11.80 -11.75 -53.84
CA SER A 37 -12.85 -11.01 -53.17
C SER A 37 -14.12 -11.85 -53.12
N ASN A 38 -14.41 -12.48 -51.98
CA ASN A 38 -15.79 -12.78 -51.55
C ASN A 38 -15.84 -13.43 -50.15
N ILE A 39 -15.75 -12.64 -49.09
CA ILE A 39 -16.22 -13.04 -47.76
C ILE A 39 -17.12 -11.93 -47.22
N LYS A 40 -18.41 -12.27 -47.07
CA LYS A 40 -19.43 -11.43 -46.44
C LYS A 40 -18.99 -11.10 -45.01
N PRO A 41 -19.05 -9.83 -44.56
CA PRO A 41 -18.77 -9.49 -43.16
C PRO A 41 -20.00 -9.87 -42.33
N LYS A 42 -19.98 -11.07 -41.75
CA LYS A 42 -20.88 -11.44 -40.66
C LYS A 42 -20.04 -12.13 -39.62
N ASP A 43 -19.54 -11.32 -38.70
CA ASP A 43 -19.66 -11.54 -37.26
C ASP A 43 -18.79 -10.48 -36.60
N SER A 44 -19.46 -9.44 -36.05
CA SER A 44 -18.82 -8.57 -35.10
C SER A 44 -18.40 -9.46 -33.93
N ILE A 45 -17.11 -9.76 -33.83
CA ILE A 45 -16.53 -10.27 -32.60
C ILE A 45 -16.81 -9.18 -31.57
N LYS A 46 -17.87 -9.38 -30.78
CA LYS A 46 -18.11 -8.58 -29.59
C LYS A 46 -16.84 -8.73 -28.77
N SER A 47 -16.09 -7.64 -28.64
CA SER A 47 -15.06 -7.56 -27.61
C SER A 47 -15.71 -8.03 -26.31
N PRO A 48 -15.09 -8.94 -25.56
CA PRO A 48 -15.64 -9.36 -24.29
C PRO A 48 -15.87 -8.10 -23.46
N GLU A 49 -17.13 -7.82 -23.17
CA GLU A 49 -17.50 -6.81 -22.18
C GLU A 49 -16.69 -7.15 -20.94
N ILE A 50 -15.76 -6.26 -20.58
CA ILE A 50 -15.11 -6.32 -19.28
C ILE A 50 -16.25 -6.07 -18.31
N VAL A 51 -16.83 -7.16 -17.79
CA VAL A 51 -17.89 -7.09 -16.79
C VAL A 51 -17.25 -6.44 -15.56
N SER A 52 -17.42 -5.13 -15.44
CA SER A 52 -17.06 -4.35 -14.26
C SER A 52 -17.88 -4.90 -13.10
N VAL A 53 -17.31 -5.83 -12.34
CA VAL A 53 -17.97 -6.39 -11.16
C VAL A 53 -18.20 -5.25 -10.17
N LYS A 54 -19.48 -4.98 -9.86
CA LYS A 54 -19.85 -3.90 -8.95
C LYS A 54 -19.40 -4.23 -7.51
N PRO A 55 -18.92 -3.24 -6.74
CA PRO A 55 -18.61 -3.43 -5.34
C PRO A 55 -19.87 -3.81 -4.56
N LYS A 56 -19.71 -4.72 -3.59
CA LYS A 56 -20.79 -5.18 -2.70
C LYS A 56 -20.59 -4.55 -1.32
N PRO A 57 -21.67 -4.09 -0.64
CA PRO A 57 -21.54 -3.58 0.72
C PRO A 57 -20.95 -4.63 1.67
N TYR A 58 -20.03 -4.20 2.52
CA TYR A 58 -19.46 -4.98 3.60
C TYR A 58 -20.31 -4.78 4.87
N THR A 59 -20.95 -5.85 5.32
CA THR A 59 -21.97 -5.80 6.39
C THR A 59 -21.56 -6.54 7.67
N LYS A 60 -20.37 -7.14 7.68
CA LYS A 60 -19.79 -7.75 8.89
C LYS A 60 -19.32 -6.65 9.85
N GLU A 61 -19.32 -6.98 11.14
CA GLU A 61 -18.96 -6.04 12.21
C GLU A 61 -17.45 -5.78 12.31
N PHE A 62 -16.63 -6.72 11.85
CA PHE A 62 -15.18 -6.62 11.85
C PHE A 62 -14.61 -7.04 10.49
N LEU A 63 -13.40 -6.56 10.18
CA LEU A 63 -12.62 -6.90 9.00
C LEU A 63 -11.31 -7.52 9.43
N LYS A 64 -11.20 -8.84 9.25
CA LYS A 64 -9.95 -9.55 9.55
C LYS A 64 -8.80 -8.98 8.72
N ILE A 65 -7.61 -8.95 9.31
CA ILE A 65 -6.42 -8.41 8.65
C ILE A 65 -6.12 -9.16 7.35
N GLU A 66 -6.37 -10.48 7.32
CA GLU A 66 -6.12 -11.34 6.16
C GLU A 66 -7.12 -11.11 5.02
N ASP A 67 -8.27 -10.49 5.30
CA ASP A 67 -9.30 -10.18 4.30
C ASP A 67 -9.04 -8.85 3.57
N ALA A 68 -8.05 -8.08 4.05
CA ALA A 68 -7.67 -6.77 3.52
C ALA A 68 -6.36 -6.81 2.72
N GLU A 69 -6.22 -5.88 1.78
CA GLU A 69 -5.00 -5.73 0.97
C GLU A 69 -4.67 -4.26 0.71
N ILE A 70 -3.37 -3.95 0.64
CA ILE A 70 -2.86 -2.66 0.16
C ILE A 70 -2.22 -2.87 -1.21
N ASN A 71 -2.68 -2.13 -2.21
CA ASN A 71 -2.17 -2.20 -3.58
C ASN A 71 -2.15 -3.62 -4.19
N GLY A 72 -3.07 -4.49 -3.75
CA GLY A 72 -3.19 -5.87 -4.22
C GLY A 72 -2.29 -6.86 -3.49
N HIS A 73 -1.65 -6.42 -2.39
CA HIS A 73 -0.77 -7.21 -1.55
C HIS A 73 -1.33 -7.34 -0.13
N LYS A 74 -1.01 -8.45 0.53
CA LYS A 74 -1.43 -8.72 1.92
C LYS A 74 -0.91 -7.63 2.87
N ILE A 75 -1.67 -7.38 3.94
CA ILE A 75 -1.27 -6.47 5.03
C ILE A 75 -0.02 -6.98 5.77
N ILE A 76 0.10 -8.31 5.92
CA ILE A 76 1.25 -8.98 6.53
C ILE A 76 2.02 -9.71 5.42
N LEU A 77 3.32 -9.43 5.34
CA LEU A 77 4.24 -10.00 4.36
C LEU A 77 5.44 -10.62 5.08
N SER A 78 6.04 -11.63 4.46
CA SER A 78 7.43 -11.96 4.81
C SER A 78 8.38 -10.85 4.35
N GLN A 79 9.55 -10.74 4.99
CA GLN A 79 10.59 -9.79 4.57
C GLN A 79 10.94 -9.93 3.07
N ASN A 80 11.05 -11.18 2.59
CA ASN A 80 11.38 -11.47 1.19
C ASN A 80 10.28 -11.04 0.20
N GLU A 81 9.00 -11.18 0.56
CA GLU A 81 7.89 -10.69 -0.27
C GLU A 81 7.89 -9.16 -0.31
N PHE A 82 8.09 -8.51 0.84
CA PHE A 82 8.15 -7.07 0.94
C PHE A 82 9.27 -6.49 0.06
N ASP A 83 10.48 -7.05 0.13
CA ASP A 83 11.63 -6.56 -0.64
C ASP A 83 11.47 -6.73 -2.16
N LYS A 84 10.68 -7.73 -2.60
CA LYS A 84 10.32 -7.89 -4.01
C LYS A 84 9.31 -6.83 -4.49
N ILE A 85 8.34 -6.49 -3.65
CA ILE A 85 7.30 -5.49 -3.98
C ILE A 85 7.87 -4.07 -3.89
N TYR A 86 8.71 -3.82 -2.90
CA TYR A 86 9.29 -2.52 -2.56
C TYR A 86 10.83 -2.59 -2.49
N PRO A 87 11.50 -2.72 -3.65
CA PRO A 87 12.96 -2.84 -3.71
C PRO A 87 13.68 -1.57 -3.27
N LYS A 88 13.00 -0.42 -3.34
CA LYS A 88 13.51 0.88 -2.88
C LYS A 88 12.67 1.38 -1.71
N LYS A 89 13.36 1.82 -0.65
CA LYS A 89 12.77 2.44 0.53
C LYS A 89 13.18 3.90 0.56
N ASP A 90 12.23 4.78 0.84
CA ASP A 90 12.43 6.23 0.93
C ASP A 90 13.14 6.58 2.23
N SER A 91 12.81 5.88 3.33
CA SER A 91 13.56 5.95 4.59
C SER A 91 13.39 4.69 5.44
N LEU A 92 14.30 4.52 6.40
CA LEU A 92 14.33 3.43 7.36
C LEU A 92 14.66 4.00 8.75
N LYS A 93 13.93 3.56 9.78
CA LYS A 93 14.19 3.94 11.17
C LYS A 93 13.96 2.75 12.09
N THR A 94 14.95 2.41 12.91
CA THR A 94 14.78 1.41 13.97
C THR A 94 14.66 2.12 15.31
N ALA A 95 13.63 1.78 16.08
CA ALA A 95 13.38 2.34 17.41
C ALA A 95 12.86 1.24 18.35
N LEU A 96 13.02 1.48 19.65
CA LEU A 96 12.39 0.67 20.68
C LEU A 96 10.91 1.04 20.76
N TRP A 97 10.03 0.04 20.69
CA TRP A 97 8.61 0.20 21.05
C TRP A 97 8.46 -0.14 22.54
N GLU A 98 8.12 0.86 23.35
CA GLU A 98 8.06 0.72 24.81
C GLU A 98 6.74 0.13 25.32
N CYS A 99 5.74 0.10 24.44
CA CYS A 99 4.34 -0.13 24.78
C CYS A 99 3.81 -1.31 23.96
N GLY A 100 4.36 -2.51 24.15
CA GLY A 100 3.97 -3.73 23.44
C GLY A 100 4.28 -3.69 21.93
N SER A 101 4.01 -4.81 21.24
CA SER A 101 4.15 -4.88 19.78
C SER A 101 3.24 -5.94 19.18
N PRO A 102 2.51 -5.66 18.08
CA PRO A 102 1.62 -6.63 17.45
C PRO A 102 2.36 -7.87 16.95
N PHE A 103 3.66 -7.76 16.68
CA PHE A 103 4.50 -8.89 16.31
C PHE A 103 4.60 -9.97 17.39
N GLU A 104 4.27 -9.67 18.64
CA GLU A 104 4.29 -10.62 19.75
C GLU A 104 3.20 -11.68 19.64
N TRP A 105 2.07 -11.36 19.03
CA TRP A 105 0.95 -12.29 18.84
C TRP A 105 0.62 -12.64 17.39
N LEU A 106 1.13 -11.87 16.41
CA LEU A 106 0.92 -12.20 14.98
C LEU A 106 1.61 -13.50 14.54
N ASP A 107 2.69 -13.91 15.20
CA ASP A 107 3.38 -15.20 14.98
C ASP A 107 4.03 -15.68 16.29
N GLU A 108 3.18 -16.04 17.26
CA GLU A 108 3.60 -16.47 18.60
C GLU A 108 4.56 -17.68 18.57
N ASP A 109 4.36 -18.60 17.63
CA ASP A 109 5.21 -19.78 17.45
C ASP A 109 6.65 -19.37 17.08
N TRP A 110 6.80 -18.47 16.10
CA TRP A 110 8.11 -17.96 15.72
C TRP A 110 8.74 -17.11 16.84
N MET A 111 7.95 -16.28 17.51
CA MET A 111 8.41 -15.48 18.64
C MET A 111 8.91 -16.37 19.77
N THR A 112 8.17 -17.45 20.09
CA THR A 112 8.55 -18.41 21.14
C THR A 112 9.87 -19.10 20.81
N LYS A 113 9.99 -19.58 19.57
CA LYS A 113 11.20 -20.26 19.10
C LYS A 113 12.43 -19.34 19.10
N THR A 114 12.23 -18.07 18.73
CA THR A 114 13.34 -17.11 18.55
C THR A 114 13.74 -16.46 19.86
N TYR A 115 12.77 -16.01 20.65
CA TYR A 115 13.00 -15.15 21.81
C TYR A 115 12.79 -15.85 23.16
N GLY A 116 12.31 -17.10 23.20
CA GLY A 116 12.04 -17.82 24.46
C GLY A 116 10.56 -17.80 24.81
N LYS A 117 10.15 -18.15 26.03
CA LYS A 117 8.72 -18.10 26.39
C LYS A 117 8.28 -16.66 26.65
N GLN A 118 6.98 -16.40 26.50
CA GLN A 118 6.40 -15.15 26.97
C GLN A 118 6.48 -15.09 28.50
N ASN A 119 6.93 -13.95 29.01
CA ASN A 119 6.97 -13.66 30.44
C ASN A 119 5.66 -12.97 30.83
N SER A 120 4.88 -13.63 31.69
CA SER A 120 3.58 -13.12 32.16
C SER A 120 3.65 -11.79 32.90
N ASN A 121 4.81 -11.46 33.51
CA ASN A 121 4.96 -10.25 34.31
C ASN A 121 5.28 -9.03 33.46
N SER A 122 6.06 -9.19 32.39
CA SER A 122 6.41 -8.10 31.48
C SER A 122 5.51 -8.03 30.24
N GLY A 123 4.70 -9.05 29.97
CA GLY A 123 3.84 -9.14 28.80
C GLY A 123 4.60 -9.45 27.49
N THR A 124 5.92 -9.60 27.54
CA THR A 124 6.81 -9.78 26.37
C THR A 124 7.65 -11.05 26.46
N PHE A 125 8.32 -11.42 25.37
CA PHE A 125 9.18 -12.59 25.27
C PHE A 125 10.55 -12.34 25.93
N GLU A 126 11.09 -13.34 26.63
CA GLU A 126 12.31 -13.24 27.45
C GLU A 126 13.50 -12.50 26.80
N ARG A 127 13.71 -12.70 25.49
CA ARG A 127 14.84 -12.11 24.75
C ARG A 127 14.42 -11.13 23.65
N PHE A 128 13.15 -10.76 23.59
CA PHE A 128 12.70 -9.77 22.62
C PHE A 128 13.09 -8.38 23.12
N ASP A 129 13.85 -7.63 22.31
CA ASP A 129 14.41 -6.34 22.71
C ASP A 129 13.52 -5.15 22.29
N GLY A 130 12.30 -5.41 21.82
CA GLY A 130 11.32 -4.41 21.40
C GLY A 130 11.74 -3.56 20.19
N LYS A 131 12.86 -3.87 19.51
CA LYS A 131 13.32 -3.07 18.38
C LYS A 131 12.50 -3.36 17.14
N ILE A 132 11.76 -2.36 16.69
CA ILE A 132 10.97 -2.38 15.46
C ILE A 132 11.61 -1.46 14.43
N THR A 133 11.68 -1.93 13.18
CA THR A 133 12.14 -1.13 12.04
C THR A 133 10.94 -0.64 11.24
N SER A 134 10.74 0.66 11.23
CA SER A 134 9.79 1.34 10.35
C SER A 134 10.44 1.61 8.99
N MET A 135 9.70 1.35 7.93
CA MET A 135 10.12 1.44 6.54
C MET A 135 9.10 2.25 5.77
N TYR A 136 9.55 3.33 5.15
CA TYR A 136 8.69 4.19 4.33
C TYR A 136 8.98 3.94 2.86
N THR A 137 7.93 3.71 2.07
CA THR A 137 8.03 3.52 0.62
C THR A 137 6.69 3.88 -0.01
N LYS A 138 6.71 4.67 -1.10
CA LYS A 138 5.49 5.04 -1.86
C LYS A 138 4.38 5.63 -0.99
N ASN A 139 4.74 6.52 -0.05
CA ASN A 139 3.79 7.14 0.89
C ASN A 139 3.02 6.12 1.75
N ALA A 140 3.65 4.98 2.04
CA ALA A 140 3.17 3.99 2.97
C ALA A 140 4.26 3.66 4.00
N GLU A 141 3.84 3.44 5.23
CA GLU A 141 4.67 3.01 6.35
C GLU A 141 4.43 1.53 6.64
N PHE A 142 5.52 0.80 6.85
CA PHE A 142 5.52 -0.60 7.25
C PHE A 142 6.44 -0.79 8.43
N ASN A 143 6.10 -1.69 9.35
CA ASN A 143 6.90 -2.03 10.52
C ASN A 143 7.42 -3.46 10.40
N SER A 144 8.59 -3.75 10.97
CA SER A 144 9.15 -5.10 10.99
C SER A 144 9.94 -5.40 12.26
N ASN A 145 9.78 -6.63 12.75
CA ASN A 145 10.62 -7.26 13.77
C ASN A 145 11.75 -8.12 13.15
N LYS A 146 12.05 -7.93 11.86
CA LYS A 146 12.99 -8.70 10.99
C LYS A 146 12.48 -10.06 10.50
N HIS A 147 11.31 -10.52 10.93
CA HIS A 147 10.70 -11.76 10.44
C HIS A 147 9.57 -11.47 9.46
N ILE A 148 8.57 -10.73 9.94
CA ILE A 148 7.45 -10.26 9.13
C ILE A 148 7.50 -8.75 8.97
N VAL A 149 6.82 -8.28 7.93
CA VAL A 149 6.58 -6.88 7.63
C VAL A 149 5.09 -6.64 7.68
N LEU A 150 4.68 -5.71 8.54
CA LEU A 150 3.31 -5.35 8.80
C LEU A 150 3.05 -3.96 8.23
N PHE A 151 2.01 -3.81 7.41
CA PHE A 151 1.50 -2.50 7.03
C PHE A 151 1.05 -1.70 8.25
N ASN A 152 1.45 -0.42 8.30
CA ASN A 152 1.06 0.51 9.35
C ASN A 152 0.07 1.55 8.81
N SER A 153 0.50 2.41 7.88
CA SER A 153 -0.33 3.48 7.32
C SER A 153 0.00 3.77 5.86
N ALA A 154 -0.91 4.42 5.14
CA ALA A 154 -0.66 4.93 3.80
C ALA A 154 -1.56 6.09 3.41
N ASN A 155 -0.99 7.02 2.62
CA ASN A 155 -1.77 8.03 1.93
C ASN A 155 -2.55 7.43 0.75
N ALA A 156 -3.80 7.84 0.61
CA ALA A 156 -4.73 7.33 -0.40
C ALA A 156 -4.46 7.87 -1.82
N ASP A 157 -3.56 8.85 -1.97
CA ASP A 157 -3.18 9.42 -3.26
C ASP A 157 -2.29 8.49 -4.10
N LYS A 158 -1.49 7.65 -3.43
CA LYS A 158 -0.61 6.64 -4.04
C LYS A 158 -1.03 5.21 -3.75
N ASN A 159 -1.95 5.00 -2.81
CA ASN A 159 -2.26 3.67 -2.31
C ASN A 159 -3.76 3.38 -2.34
N ASN A 160 -4.07 2.10 -2.58
CA ASN A 160 -5.43 1.59 -2.60
C ASN A 160 -5.63 0.56 -1.48
N PHE A 161 -6.66 0.75 -0.67
CA PHE A 161 -7.15 -0.27 0.27
C PHE A 161 -8.19 -1.16 -0.42
N GLN A 162 -8.11 -2.47 -0.23
CA GLN A 162 -8.94 -3.44 -0.96
C GLN A 162 -9.53 -4.52 -0.05
N ILE A 163 -10.77 -4.90 -0.34
CA ILE A 163 -11.42 -6.10 0.20
C ILE A 163 -11.88 -6.94 -0.99
N LYS A 164 -11.01 -7.85 -1.44
CA LYS A 164 -11.20 -8.59 -2.71
C LYS A 164 -12.53 -9.34 -2.77
N SER A 165 -12.93 -9.98 -1.67
CA SER A 165 -14.18 -10.73 -1.58
C SER A 165 -15.45 -9.90 -1.88
N HIS A 166 -15.36 -8.58 -1.72
CA HIS A 166 -16.45 -7.63 -1.93
C HIS A 166 -16.24 -6.73 -3.14
N HIS A 167 -15.13 -6.89 -3.88
CA HIS A 167 -14.72 -5.99 -4.97
C HIS A 167 -14.67 -4.52 -4.53
N ILE A 168 -14.35 -4.27 -3.25
CA ILE A 168 -14.19 -2.93 -2.71
C ILE A 168 -12.75 -2.47 -2.96
N ILE A 169 -12.62 -1.27 -3.53
CA ILE A 169 -11.35 -0.56 -3.68
C ILE A 169 -11.58 0.86 -3.19
N LEU A 170 -10.78 1.30 -2.22
CA LEU A 170 -10.82 2.65 -1.66
C LEU A 170 -9.52 3.38 -2.00
N ASN A 171 -9.63 4.65 -2.40
CA ASN A 171 -8.50 5.50 -2.81
C ASN A 171 -8.84 6.98 -2.60
N GLN A 172 -7.94 7.90 -2.98
CA GLN A 172 -8.15 9.35 -2.81
C GLN A 172 -9.44 9.93 -3.40
N ASN A 173 -10.09 9.23 -4.34
CA ASN A 173 -11.34 9.69 -4.95
C ASN A 173 -12.58 9.21 -4.18
N THR A 174 -12.43 8.24 -3.28
CA THR A 174 -13.53 7.74 -2.46
C THR A 174 -14.10 8.85 -1.59
N THR A 175 -15.39 9.17 -1.77
CA THR A 175 -16.09 10.13 -0.91
C THR A 175 -16.65 9.47 0.33
N ILE A 176 -17.01 10.29 1.32
CA ILE A 176 -17.75 9.81 2.51
C ILE A 176 -19.05 9.10 2.09
N GLU A 177 -19.83 9.64 1.14
CA GLU A 177 -21.10 9.01 0.76
C GLU A 177 -20.89 7.65 0.08
N GLU A 178 -19.84 7.51 -0.73
CA GLU A 178 -19.46 6.23 -1.34
C GLU A 178 -19.02 5.23 -0.29
N PHE A 179 -18.16 5.66 0.64
CA PHE A 179 -17.69 4.81 1.73
C PHE A 179 -18.87 4.32 2.60
N GLN A 180 -19.79 5.20 2.99
CA GLN A 180 -20.96 4.82 3.79
C GLN A 180 -21.91 3.85 3.06
N LYS A 181 -22.01 3.92 1.72
CA LYS A 181 -22.74 2.91 0.93
C LYS A 181 -22.05 1.55 0.97
N LEU A 182 -20.72 1.52 0.97
CA LEU A 182 -19.93 0.29 1.08
C LEU A 182 -19.92 -0.26 2.49
N PHE A 183 -20.03 0.59 3.52
CA PHE A 183 -19.97 0.19 4.92
C PHE A 183 -21.16 0.78 5.71
N PRO A 184 -22.39 0.31 5.46
CA PRO A 184 -23.62 0.96 5.94
C PRO A 184 -23.84 0.91 7.45
N LYS A 185 -23.08 0.09 8.17
CA LYS A 185 -23.16 -0.05 9.64
C LYS A 185 -22.14 0.81 10.38
N LEU A 186 -21.19 1.43 9.68
CA LEU A 186 -20.14 2.20 10.34
C LEU A 186 -20.61 3.62 10.62
N GLU A 187 -20.31 4.08 11.82
CA GLU A 187 -20.57 5.44 12.23
C GLU A 187 -19.38 6.32 11.87
N LYS A 188 -19.69 7.56 11.48
CA LYS A 188 -18.67 8.58 11.22
C LYS A 188 -18.25 9.20 12.55
N GLU A 189 -16.97 9.10 12.87
CA GLU A 189 -16.36 9.72 14.03
C GLU A 189 -15.86 11.13 13.67
N VAL A 190 -16.12 12.09 14.56
CA VAL A 190 -15.60 13.46 14.44
C VAL A 190 -14.22 13.51 15.09
N THR A 191 -13.27 14.15 14.41
CA THR A 191 -11.93 14.39 14.97
C THR A 191 -11.81 15.81 15.49
N ASP A 192 -10.77 16.10 16.25
CA ASP A 192 -10.39 17.44 16.69
C ASP A 192 -9.90 18.34 15.54
N GLN A 193 -9.52 17.73 14.40
CA GLN A 193 -9.05 18.44 13.23
C GLN A 193 -10.21 18.94 12.35
N LYS A 194 -10.10 20.19 11.92
CA LYS A 194 -11.09 20.83 11.04
C LYS A 194 -11.21 20.06 9.71
N ASN A 195 -12.45 19.79 9.29
CA ASN A 195 -12.80 19.08 8.07
C ASN A 195 -12.25 17.64 7.98
N VAL A 196 -11.80 17.07 9.11
CA VAL A 196 -11.34 15.68 9.17
C VAL A 196 -12.35 14.85 9.96
N SER A 197 -12.75 13.74 9.35
CA SER A 197 -13.60 12.72 9.97
C SER A 197 -12.97 11.36 9.79
N ARG A 198 -13.37 10.39 10.60
CA ARG A 198 -12.80 9.05 10.58
C ARG A 198 -13.89 7.98 10.59
N PHE A 199 -13.60 6.84 9.99
CA PHE A 199 -14.35 5.60 10.21
C PHE A 199 -13.42 4.54 10.80
N ARG A 200 -13.95 3.72 11.70
CA ARG A 200 -13.23 2.63 12.37
C ARG A 200 -13.87 1.29 12.00
N ILE A 201 -13.06 0.32 11.57
CA ILE A 201 -13.48 -1.07 11.37
C ILE A 201 -12.63 -1.96 12.27
N PRO A 202 -13.20 -2.56 13.33
CA PRO A 202 -12.47 -3.50 14.19
C PRO A 202 -11.88 -4.66 13.40
N THR A 203 -10.71 -5.16 13.82
CA THR A 203 -10.04 -6.29 13.14
C THR A 203 -10.58 -7.66 13.59
N GLY A 204 -11.30 -7.69 14.71
CA GLY A 204 -11.87 -8.90 15.29
C GLY A 204 -13.05 -8.61 16.21
N LYS A 205 -13.62 -9.67 16.77
CA LYS A 205 -14.65 -9.55 17.80
C LYS A 205 -13.98 -9.29 19.14
N ASP A 206 -14.47 -8.31 19.89
CA ASP A 206 -13.98 -7.95 21.23
C ASP A 206 -12.49 -7.54 21.26
N VAL A 207 -11.97 -7.02 20.14
CA VAL A 207 -10.63 -6.41 20.05
C VAL A 207 -10.76 -4.93 19.74
N ASP A 208 -9.86 -4.13 20.30
CA ASP A 208 -9.79 -2.70 20.01
C ASP A 208 -8.96 -2.38 18.75
N ASP A 209 -8.18 -3.32 18.25
CA ASP A 209 -7.43 -3.13 17.02
C ASP A 209 -8.38 -2.86 15.85
N ALA A 210 -8.00 -1.94 14.96
CA ALA A 210 -8.90 -1.50 13.91
C ALA A 210 -8.20 -0.95 12.67
N PHE A 211 -8.84 -1.09 11.51
CA PHE A 211 -8.57 -0.25 10.36
C PHE A 211 -9.24 1.11 10.57
N LEU A 212 -8.46 2.17 10.43
CA LEU A 212 -8.92 3.54 10.49
C LEU A 212 -8.84 4.18 9.10
N PHE A 213 -9.91 4.86 8.71
CA PHE A 213 -10.02 5.56 7.43
C PHE A 213 -10.29 7.04 7.69
N TYR A 214 -9.32 7.89 7.39
CA TYR A 214 -9.41 9.34 7.58
C TYR A 214 -9.87 10.02 6.30
N PHE A 215 -10.93 10.81 6.42
CA PHE A 215 -11.48 11.61 5.34
C PHE A 215 -11.23 13.08 5.63
N LYS A 216 -10.52 13.75 4.71
CA LYS A 216 -10.24 15.19 4.74
C LYS A 216 -11.00 15.87 3.62
N ASP A 217 -11.73 16.94 3.95
CA ASP A 217 -12.56 17.69 3.00
C ASP A 217 -13.53 16.76 2.21
N GLY A 218 -14.03 15.71 2.87
CA GLY A 218 -15.01 14.76 2.31
C GLY A 218 -14.44 13.61 1.48
N LYS A 219 -13.12 13.53 1.29
CA LYS A 219 -12.44 12.46 0.53
C LYS A 219 -11.44 11.69 1.38
N LEU A 220 -11.24 10.42 1.07
CA LEU A 220 -10.26 9.58 1.75
C LEU A 220 -8.85 10.15 1.56
N ASP A 221 -8.16 10.40 2.67
CA ASP A 221 -6.83 11.03 2.71
C ASP A 221 -5.76 10.02 3.13
N GLU A 222 -6.04 9.27 4.19
CA GLU A 222 -5.14 8.28 4.79
C GLU A 222 -5.94 7.09 5.33
N PHE A 223 -5.33 5.92 5.31
CA PHE A 223 -5.81 4.76 6.05
C PHE A 223 -4.65 4.09 6.78
N LEU A 224 -4.95 3.53 7.96
CA LEU A 224 -3.94 2.89 8.79
C LEU A 224 -4.52 1.73 9.61
N LEU A 225 -3.66 0.80 9.98
CA LEU A 225 -3.93 -0.30 10.88
C LEU A 225 -3.48 0.11 12.29
N TRP A 226 -4.46 0.40 13.14
CA TRP A 226 -4.25 0.85 14.51
C TRP A 226 -4.31 -0.33 15.49
N TRP A 227 -3.44 -0.27 16.49
CA TRP A 227 -3.32 -1.28 17.53
C TRP A 227 -3.47 -0.64 18.91
N LEU A 228 -4.26 -1.24 19.78
CA LEU A 228 -4.30 -0.87 21.20
C LEU A 228 -3.23 -1.69 21.94
N LEU A 229 -2.04 -1.11 22.09
CA LEU A 229 -0.89 -1.82 22.66
C LEU A 229 -0.67 -1.55 24.15
N CYS A 230 -1.42 -0.61 24.76
CA CYS A 230 -1.39 -0.20 26.17
C CYS A 230 -2.72 0.40 26.62
#